data_AF-A0A950GT36-F1
#
_entry.id   AF-A0A950GT36-F1
#
_cell.length_a   1.000
_cell.length_b   1.000
_cell.length_c   1.000
_cell.angle_alpha   90.00
_cell.angle_beta   90.00
_cell.angle_gamma   90.00
#
_symmetry.space_group_name_H-M   'P 1'
#
loop_
_entity.id
_entity.type
_entity.pdbx_description
1 polymer ?
#
loop_
_entity_poly.entity_id
_entity_poly.type
_entity_poly.pdbx_seq_one_letter_code
_entity_poly.pdbx_strand_id
1 'polypeptide(L)'
;ALAWLAMSLLFSWYATKFGSYNKTYGSLGAAVGFMTWIWLSTIVMLLGAELDAEMEHQTARDTTTGPPEPMGRRGAWVADTLGPASD
;
A
#
# COMPACT_ATOMS: atom_id res chain seq x y z
N ALA A 1 -4.89 5.12 5.36
CA ALA A 1 -5.89 4.40 6.18
C ALA A 1 -7.16 4.00 5.39
N LEU A 2 -7.77 4.91 4.63
CA LEU A 2 -9.03 4.66 3.92
C LEU A 2 -8.97 3.45 2.96
N ALA A 3 -7.91 3.33 2.16
CA ALA A 3 -7.73 2.19 1.25
C ALA A 3 -7.70 0.84 1.98
N TRP A 4 -7.03 0.77 3.13
CA TRP A 4 -6.95 -0.46 3.93
C TRP A 4 -8.31 -0.83 4.55
N LEU A 5 -9.06 0.16 5.03
CA LEU A 5 -10.42 -0.05 5.54
C LEU A 5 -11.36 -0.53 4.42
N ALA A 6 -11.32 0.11 3.25
CA ALA A 6 -12.12 -0.29 2.10
C ALA A 6 -11.82 -1.73 1.65
N MET A 7 -10.53 -2.08 1.54
CA MET A 7 -10.08 -3.44 1.22
C MET A 7 -10.57 -4.44 2.28
N SER A 8 -10.46 -4.10 3.57
CA SER A 8 -10.91 -4.98 4.67
C SER A 8 -12.42 -5.21 4.64
N LEU A 9 -13.22 -4.18 4.33
CA LEU A 9 -14.67 -4.31 4.16
C LEU A 9 -15.03 -5.20 2.95
N LEU A 10 -14.37 -4.99 1.81
CA LEU A 10 -14.55 -5.82 0.62
C LEU A 10 -14.19 -7.28 0.90
N PHE A 11 -13.07 -7.51 1.59
CA PHE A 11 -12.64 -8.85 1.94
C PHE A 11 -13.62 -9.53 2.91
N SER A 12 -14.15 -8.80 3.89
CA SER A 12 -15.18 -9.32 4.81
C SER A 12 -16.45 -9.75 4.06
N TRP A 13 -16.92 -8.92 3.12
CA TRP A 13 -18.05 -9.27 2.25
C TRP A 13 -17.76 -10.52 1.41
N TYR A 14 -16.57 -10.59 0.79
CA TYR A 14 -16.11 -11.74 0.03
C TYR A 14 -16.06 -13.01 0.90
N ALA A 15 -15.44 -12.94 2.07
CA ALA A 15 -15.30 -14.06 3.00
C ALA A 15 -16.67 -14.58 3.49
N THR A 16 -17.65 -13.68 3.67
CA THR A 16 -19.03 -14.07 4.03
C THR A 16 -19.71 -14.87 2.92
N LYS A 17 -19.48 -14.50 1.64
CA LYS A 17 -19.98 -15.27 0.48
C LYS A 17 -19.23 -16.61 0.33
N PHE A 18 -17.92 -16.60 0.54
CA PHE A 18 -17.05 -17.77 0.47
C PHE A 18 -17.28 -18.76 1.62
N GLY A 19 -17.78 -18.29 2.76
CA GLY A 19 -18.14 -19.12 3.92
C GLY A 19 -19.14 -20.24 3.61
N SER A 20 -19.97 -20.07 2.56
CA SER A 20 -20.85 -21.14 2.07
C SER A 20 -20.10 -22.28 1.35
N TYR A 21 -19.00 -21.97 0.65
CA TYR A 21 -18.07 -22.92 0.03
C TYR A 21 -17.16 -23.61 1.06
N ASN A 22 -16.95 -22.98 2.22
CA ASN A 22 -16.11 -23.49 3.31
C ASN A 22 -16.65 -24.79 3.96
N LYS A 23 -17.90 -25.17 3.67
CA LYS A 23 -18.49 -26.43 4.18
C LYS A 23 -17.74 -27.68 3.70
N THR A 24 -17.05 -27.58 2.56
CA THR A 24 -16.27 -28.69 1.98
C THR A 24 -14.77 -28.62 2.34
N TYR A 25 -14.23 -27.41 2.59
CA TYR A 25 -12.79 -27.17 2.74
C TYR A 25 -12.34 -26.67 4.12
N GLY A 26 -13.28 -26.41 5.05
CA GLY A 26 -13.05 -26.23 6.48
C GLY A 26 -11.85 -25.33 6.85
N SER A 27 -10.84 -25.92 7.50
CA SER A 27 -9.63 -25.20 7.95
C SER A 27 -8.71 -24.78 6.80
N LEU A 28 -8.68 -25.52 5.68
CA LEU A 28 -7.88 -25.18 4.51
C LEU A 28 -8.40 -23.90 3.85
N GLY A 29 -9.73 -23.77 3.73
CA GLY A 29 -10.36 -22.55 3.23
C GLY A 29 -10.06 -21.34 4.12
N ALA A 30 -10.08 -21.52 5.44
CA ALA A 30 -9.71 -20.48 6.39
C ALA A 30 -8.23 -20.05 6.26
N ALA A 31 -7.30 -21.00 6.10
CA ALA A 31 -5.88 -20.70 5.92
C ALA A 31 -5.62 -19.92 4.62
N VAL A 32 -6.19 -20.36 3.50
CA VAL A 32 -6.06 -19.67 2.20
C VAL A 32 -6.70 -18.27 2.25
N GLY A 33 -7.86 -18.14 2.90
CA GLY A 33 -8.50 -16.84 3.11
C GLY A 33 -7.61 -15.89 3.92
N PHE A 34 -7.03 -16.38 5.02
CA PHE A 34 -6.11 -15.59 5.83
C PHE A 34 -4.86 -15.16 5.05
N MET A 35 -4.25 -16.07 4.28
CA MET A 35 -3.12 -15.73 3.41
C MET A 35 -3.49 -14.67 2.37
N THR A 36 -4.67 -14.79 1.77
CA THR A 36 -5.18 -13.80 0.80
C THR A 36 -5.38 -12.43 1.46
N TRP A 37 -5.90 -12.40 2.68
CA TRP A 37 -6.09 -11.16 3.43
C TRP A 37 -4.77 -10.47 3.75
N ILE A 38 -3.75 -11.21 4.20
CA ILE A 38 -2.41 -10.67 4.41
C ILE A 38 -1.84 -10.14 3.10
N TRP A 39 -1.92 -10.94 2.03
CA TRP A 39 -1.39 -10.56 0.72
C TRP A 39 -2.01 -9.25 0.19
N LEU A 40 -3.34 -9.11 0.28
CA LEU A 40 -4.03 -7.87 -0.08
C LEU A 40 -3.63 -6.70 0.82
N SER A 41 -3.44 -6.94 2.12
CA SER A 41 -2.95 -5.92 3.06
C SER A 41 -1.56 -5.41 2.69
N THR A 42 -0.65 -6.31 2.32
CA THR A 42 0.70 -5.95 1.86
C THR A 42 0.65 -5.12 0.58
N ILE A 43 -0.20 -5.48 -0.39
CA ILE A 43 -0.38 -4.68 -1.61
C ILE A 43 -0.84 -3.26 -1.26
N VAL A 44 -1.84 -3.11 -0.40
CA VAL A 44 -2.32 -1.78 0.01
C VAL A 44 -1.23 -0.96 0.70
N MET A 45 -0.37 -1.59 1.51
CA MET A 45 0.75 -0.90 2.14
C MET A 45 1.81 -0.46 1.12
N LEU A 46 2.18 -1.33 0.17
CA LEU A 46 3.15 -0.99 -0.87
C LEU A 46 2.65 0.14 -1.77
N LEU A 47 1.38 0.11 -2.17
CA LEU A 47 0.76 1.20 -2.93
C LEU A 47 0.77 2.52 -2.16
N GLY A 48 0.55 2.48 -0.84
CA GLY A 48 0.68 3.67 0.01
C GLY A 48 2.09 4.22 0.03
N ALA A 49 3.10 3.35 0.13
CA ALA A 49 4.51 3.74 0.13
C ALA A 49 4.96 4.29 -1.24
N GLU A 50 4.50 3.69 -2.34
CA GLU A 50 4.81 4.16 -3.69
C GLU A 50 4.15 5.52 -3.98
N LEU A 51 2.91 5.72 -3.53
CA LEU A 51 2.24 7.02 -3.63
C LEU A 51 2.97 8.10 -2.83
N ASP A 52 3.40 7.78 -1.60
CA ASP A 52 4.15 8.71 -0.75
C ASP A 52 5.49 9.10 -1.39
N ALA A 53 6.21 8.11 -1.93
CA ALA A 53 7.46 8.34 -2.66
C ALA A 53 7.24 9.20 -3.91
N GLU A 54 6.20 8.95 -4.71
CA GLU A 54 5.91 9.75 -5.90
C GLU A 54 5.47 11.18 -5.54
N MET A 55 4.73 11.38 -4.44
CA MET A 55 4.38 12.72 -3.97
C MET A 55 5.62 13.54 -3.59
N GLU A 56 6.60 12.91 -2.96
CA GLU A 56 7.90 13.52 -2.67
C GLU A 56 8.66 13.84 -3.96
N HIS A 57 8.66 12.94 -4.94
CA HIS A 57 9.29 13.14 -6.25
C HIS A 57 8.75 14.34 -7.03
N GLN A 58 7.49 14.71 -6.82
CA GLN A 58 6.84 15.84 -7.52
C GLN A 58 7.05 17.17 -6.80
N THR A 59 7.74 17.19 -5.65
CA THR A 59 7.83 18.37 -4.78
C THR A 59 9.29 18.77 -4.52
N ALA A 60 9.65 20.03 -4.81
CA ALA A 60 10.99 20.56 -4.49
C ALA A 60 11.25 20.74 -2.98
N ARG A 61 10.17 20.89 -2.22
CA ARG A 61 10.18 20.99 -0.76
C ARG A 61 10.58 19.64 -0.16
N ASP A 62 11.53 19.69 0.77
CA ASP A 62 11.93 18.52 1.54
C ASP A 62 10.79 18.07 2.46
N THR A 63 10.37 16.81 2.30
CA THR A 63 9.38 16.14 3.14
C THR A 63 9.99 15.01 3.97
N THR A 64 11.30 14.79 3.84
CA THR A 64 12.01 13.77 4.61
C THR A 64 12.06 14.12 6.10
N THR A 65 12.27 13.09 6.94
CA THR A 65 12.41 13.29 8.38
C THR A 65 13.83 13.75 8.73
N GLY A 66 13.96 14.89 9.40
CA GLY A 66 15.26 15.40 9.86
C GLY A 66 15.41 16.90 9.61
N PRO A 67 16.65 17.44 9.73
CA PRO A 67 16.97 18.76 9.24
C PRO A 67 16.75 18.81 7.71
N PRO A 68 16.18 19.89 7.16
CA PRO A 68 15.93 19.99 5.73
C PRO A 68 17.24 20.01 4.96
N GLU A 69 17.35 19.16 3.95
CA GLU A 69 18.49 19.04 3.06
C GLU A 69 18.14 19.44 1.61
N PRO A 70 19.09 20.03 0.86
CA PRO A 70 18.89 20.33 -0.54
C PRO A 70 18.78 19.06 -1.38
N MET A 71 18.08 19.13 -2.51
CA MET A 71 18.02 18.03 -3.48
C MET A 71 19.42 17.59 -3.91
N GLY A 72 19.62 16.27 -3.99
CA GLY A 72 20.91 15.63 -4.28
C GLY A 72 21.69 15.19 -3.04
N ARG A 73 21.20 15.51 -1.83
CA ARG A 73 21.84 15.11 -0.55
C ARG A 73 20.94 14.27 0.36
N ARG A 74 19.64 14.14 0.03
CA ARG A 74 18.65 13.49 0.89
C ARG A 74 18.82 11.96 0.98
N GLY A 75 19.67 11.38 0.12
CA GLY A 75 20.10 9.98 0.23
C GLY A 75 19.11 8.97 -0.37
N ALA A 76 18.06 9.45 -1.04
CA ALA A 76 17.10 8.65 -1.78
C ALA A 76 16.90 9.25 -3.18
N TRP A 77 17.05 8.42 -4.22
CA TRP A 77 16.97 8.88 -5.61
C TRP A 77 15.68 9.65 -5.93
N VAL A 78 14.55 9.16 -5.43
CA VAL A 78 13.23 9.77 -5.63
C VAL A 78 13.13 11.14 -4.94
N ALA A 79 13.73 11.31 -3.77
CA ALA A 79 13.72 12.58 -3.04
C ALA A 79 14.71 13.63 -3.60
N ASP A 80 15.72 13.15 -4.34
CA ASP A 80 16.80 13.96 -4.91
C ASP A 80 16.55 14.39 -6.36
N THR A 81 15.51 13.86 -6.99
CA THR A 81 15.14 14.17 -8.38
C THR A 81 13.72 14.74 -8.44
N LEU A 82 13.40 15.41 -9.55
CA LEU A 82 12.04 15.83 -9.86
C LEU A 82 11.54 15.05 -11.06
N GLY A 83 10.29 14.60 -11.00
CA GLY A 83 9.59 14.06 -12.16
C GLY A 83 9.55 15.07 -13.31
N PRO A 84 9.45 14.59 -14.57
CA PRO A 84 9.32 15.49 -15.72
C PRO A 84 8.12 16.42 -15.55
N ALA A 85 8.30 17.70 -15.86
CA ALA A 85 7.21 18.67 -15.84
C ALA A 85 6.10 18.20 -16.79
N SER A 86 4.88 18.11 -16.25
CA SER A 86 3.69 17.91 -17.07
C SER A 86 3.29 19.28 -17.63
N ASP A 87 3.77 19.56 -18.85
CA ASP A 87 3.34 20.71 -19.65
C ASP A 87 1.88 20.56 -20.13
#